data_AF-A0A2G3K3R1-F1
#
_entry.id   AF-A0A2G3K3R1-F1
#
_cell.length_a   1.000
_cell.length_b   1.000
_cell.length_c   1.000
_cell.angle_alpha   90.00
_cell.angle_beta   90.00
_cell.angle_gamma   90.00
#
_symmetry.space_group_name_H-M   'P 1'
#
loop_
_entity.id
_entity.type
_entity.pdbx_description
1 polymer ?
#
loop_
_entity_poly.entity_id
_entity_poly.type
_entity_poly.pdbx_seq_one_letter_code
_entity_poly.pdbx_strand_id
1 'polypeptide(L)'
;MKRYLLTALCSLALPALAAETATLLKEDSLRSKPFLDAPSQATLQRGSSVTVLKKQGAWANVQLGKQTGWVRSLSLKSGTAAIPGSNMASLNTGRLGSGKIVNTTGIRGLSSGKENEAGALAEAKFDAAALARAEAISVSEQEAAAFAKAAKLQARRVAWLAEGK
;
A
#
# COMPACT_ATOMS: atom_id res chain seq x y z
N MET A 1 -55.40 -14.42 -28.25
CA MET A 1 -55.17 -14.24 -26.80
C MET A 1 -53.71 -14.57 -26.50
N LYS A 2 -53.05 -13.70 -25.75
CA LYS A 2 -51.62 -13.74 -25.39
C LYS A 2 -51.27 -14.99 -24.57
N ARG A 3 -50.06 -15.55 -24.76
CA ARG A 3 -49.11 -15.86 -23.68
C ARG A 3 -47.75 -16.25 -24.25
N TYR A 4 -46.79 -15.38 -23.98
CA TYR A 4 -45.37 -15.48 -24.26
C TYR A 4 -44.72 -16.57 -23.41
N LEU A 5 -43.77 -17.30 -23.98
CA LEU A 5 -42.73 -18.01 -23.23
C LEU A 5 -41.42 -17.84 -23.99
N LEU A 6 -40.81 -16.66 -23.78
CA LEU A 6 -39.47 -16.30 -24.23
C LEU A 6 -38.46 -17.19 -23.51
N THR A 7 -37.81 -18.10 -24.24
CA THR A 7 -36.65 -18.85 -23.76
C THR A 7 -35.41 -17.96 -23.80
N ALA A 8 -34.98 -17.56 -22.60
CA ALA A 8 -33.59 -17.49 -22.14
C ALA A 8 -32.51 -17.19 -23.19
N LEU A 9 -32.31 -15.92 -23.53
CA LEU A 9 -31.05 -15.43 -24.08
C LEU A 9 -30.14 -15.09 -22.90
N CYS A 10 -29.40 -16.11 -22.43
CA CYS A 10 -28.40 -15.98 -21.39
C CYS A 10 -27.33 -14.98 -21.85
N SER A 11 -27.28 -13.88 -21.13
CA SER A 11 -26.29 -12.82 -21.18
C SER A 11 -24.87 -13.37 -21.13
N LEU A 12 -24.16 -13.33 -22.26
CA LEU A 12 -22.69 -13.37 -22.27
C LEU A 12 -22.17 -11.98 -21.86
N ALA A 13 -22.14 -11.72 -20.57
CA ALA A 13 -21.26 -10.70 -20.02
C ALA A 13 -19.82 -11.23 -20.15
N LEU A 14 -19.06 -10.72 -21.12
CA LEU A 14 -17.62 -10.96 -21.13
C LEU A 14 -17.04 -10.42 -19.82
N PRO A 15 -16.25 -11.21 -19.07
CA PRO A 15 -15.48 -10.65 -17.98
C PRO A 15 -14.43 -9.76 -18.63
N ALA A 16 -14.60 -8.45 -18.53
CA ALA A 16 -13.52 -7.51 -18.81
C ALA A 16 -12.37 -7.90 -17.88
N LEU A 17 -11.30 -8.46 -18.46
CA LEU A 17 -10.06 -8.70 -17.74
C LEU A 17 -9.71 -7.36 -17.09
N ALA A 18 -9.76 -7.31 -15.76
CA ALA A 18 -9.52 -6.08 -15.02
C ALA A 18 -8.07 -5.66 -15.27
N ALA A 19 -7.88 -4.83 -16.28
CA ALA A 19 -6.60 -4.28 -16.67
C ALA A 19 -6.20 -3.30 -15.56
N GLU A 20 -5.38 -3.77 -14.63
CA GLU A 20 -4.85 -2.94 -13.55
C GLU A 20 -3.89 -1.92 -14.15
N THR A 21 -4.29 -0.64 -14.16
CA THR A 21 -3.38 0.44 -14.53
C THR A 21 -2.41 0.71 -13.39
N ALA A 22 -1.17 1.00 -13.72
CA ALA A 22 -0.12 1.35 -12.76
C ALA A 22 0.71 2.49 -13.29
N THR A 23 1.26 3.31 -12.40
CA THR A 23 2.18 4.40 -12.76
C THR A 23 3.59 4.09 -12.30
N LEU A 24 4.59 4.46 -13.09
CA LEU A 24 5.98 4.28 -12.69
C LEU A 24 6.39 5.30 -11.60
N LEU A 25 6.94 4.78 -10.50
CA LEU A 25 7.47 5.57 -9.38
C LEU A 25 8.85 6.17 -9.65
N LYS A 26 9.59 5.59 -10.58
CA LYS A 26 10.93 6.01 -11.00
C LYS A 26 11.19 5.50 -12.42
N GLU A 27 12.25 6.01 -13.04
CA GLU A 27 12.74 5.45 -14.29
C GLU A 27 13.18 3.99 -14.09
N ASP A 28 12.78 3.10 -15.00
CA ASP A 28 13.17 1.68 -14.96
C ASP A 28 13.21 1.10 -16.38
N SER A 29 13.91 -0.01 -16.54
CA SER A 29 14.05 -0.71 -17.82
C SER A 29 12.93 -1.74 -18.01
N LEU A 30 12.29 -1.71 -19.17
CA LEU A 30 11.38 -2.75 -19.64
C LEU A 30 12.19 -3.93 -20.17
N ARG A 31 12.11 -5.09 -19.52
CA ARG A 31 12.93 -6.27 -19.84
C ARG A 31 12.12 -7.35 -20.56
N SER A 32 12.81 -8.17 -21.34
CA SER A 32 12.16 -9.31 -22.03
C SER A 32 11.68 -10.42 -21.08
N LYS A 33 12.33 -10.60 -19.93
CA LYS A 33 12.08 -11.68 -18.96
C LYS A 33 12.11 -11.14 -17.51
N PRO A 34 11.49 -11.84 -16.54
CA PRO A 34 11.48 -11.45 -15.13
C PRO A 34 12.81 -11.78 -14.42
N PHE A 35 13.94 -11.32 -14.96
CA PHE A 35 15.28 -11.51 -14.38
C PHE A 35 16.09 -10.21 -14.42
N LEU A 36 17.04 -10.08 -13.49
CA LEU A 36 17.86 -8.87 -13.32
C LEU A 36 18.88 -8.65 -14.44
N ASP A 37 19.31 -9.73 -15.08
CA ASP A 37 20.27 -9.81 -16.17
C ASP A 37 19.58 -9.94 -17.54
N ALA A 38 18.25 -10.03 -17.58
CA ALA A 38 17.51 -10.07 -18.83
C ALA A 38 17.71 -8.78 -19.64
N PRO A 39 17.81 -8.87 -20.97
CA PRO A 39 18.06 -7.73 -21.83
C PRO A 39 16.92 -6.72 -21.73
N SER A 40 17.30 -5.43 -21.66
CA SER A 40 16.40 -4.29 -21.69
C SER A 40 15.93 -4.04 -23.13
N GLN A 41 14.61 -3.97 -23.32
CA GLN A 41 13.97 -3.68 -24.59
C GLN A 41 13.65 -2.19 -24.74
N ALA A 42 13.39 -1.50 -23.62
CA ALA A 42 13.12 -0.06 -23.59
C ALA A 42 13.37 0.51 -22.20
N THR A 43 13.48 1.83 -22.10
CA THR A 43 13.51 2.54 -20.82
C THR A 43 12.19 3.28 -20.63
N LEU A 44 11.55 3.07 -19.48
CA LEU A 44 10.30 3.70 -19.11
C LEU A 44 10.58 4.87 -18.18
N GLN A 45 9.93 5.99 -18.45
CA GLN A 45 10.10 7.22 -17.68
C GLN A 45 9.24 7.20 -16.41
N ARG A 46 9.68 7.93 -15.39
CA ARG A 46 8.87 8.17 -14.19
C ARG A 46 7.52 8.78 -14.58
N GLY A 47 6.44 8.32 -13.97
CA GLY A 47 5.09 8.82 -14.21
C GLY A 47 4.39 8.22 -15.43
N SER A 48 5.07 7.40 -16.25
CA SER A 48 4.40 6.68 -17.34
C SER A 48 3.31 5.75 -16.79
N SER A 49 2.12 5.81 -17.39
CA SER A 49 1.01 4.90 -17.11
C SER A 49 1.16 3.64 -17.95
N VAL A 50 1.14 2.48 -17.29
CA VAL A 50 1.28 1.16 -17.90
C VAL A 50 0.14 0.27 -17.45
N THR A 51 -0.24 -0.67 -18.31
CA THR A 51 -1.22 -1.70 -17.96
C THR A 51 -0.49 -2.92 -17.44
N VAL A 52 -0.82 -3.39 -16.24
CA VAL A 52 -0.24 -4.61 -15.67
C VAL A 52 -1.03 -5.82 -16.18
N LEU A 53 -0.37 -6.68 -16.93
CA LEU A 53 -0.95 -7.91 -17.49
C LEU A 53 -0.82 -9.09 -16.53
N LYS A 54 0.33 -9.22 -15.85
CA LYS A 54 0.61 -10.33 -14.94
C LYS A 54 1.63 -9.92 -13.88
N LYS A 55 1.55 -10.52 -12.69
CA LYS A 55 2.57 -10.39 -11.64
C LYS A 55 3.24 -11.75 -11.40
N GLN A 56 4.55 -11.76 -11.26
CA GLN A 56 5.35 -12.95 -10.94
C GLN A 56 6.46 -12.58 -9.97
N GLY A 57 6.27 -12.91 -8.68
CA GLY A 57 7.22 -12.57 -7.63
C GLY A 57 7.47 -11.06 -7.54
N ALA A 58 8.73 -10.65 -7.63
CA ALA A 58 9.15 -9.25 -7.60
C ALA A 58 8.97 -8.52 -8.95
N TRP A 59 8.38 -9.16 -9.94
CA TRP A 59 8.23 -8.65 -11.30
C TRP A 59 6.76 -8.50 -11.71
N ALA A 60 6.51 -7.51 -12.54
CA ALA A 60 5.23 -7.28 -13.19
C ALA A 60 5.44 -7.23 -14.70
N ASN A 61 4.66 -8.02 -15.43
CA ASN A 61 4.55 -7.92 -16.88
C ASN A 61 3.58 -6.77 -17.20
N VAL A 62 4.09 -5.78 -17.93
CA VAL A 62 3.40 -4.54 -18.22
C VAL A 62 3.35 -4.29 -19.72
N GLN A 63 2.29 -3.61 -20.14
CA GLN A 63 2.08 -3.15 -21.50
C GLN A 63 2.04 -1.62 -21.54
N LEU A 64 2.88 -1.03 -22.39
CA LEU A 64 2.87 0.39 -22.74
C LEU A 64 2.60 0.52 -24.24
N GLY A 65 1.37 0.87 -24.61
CA GLY A 65 0.95 0.91 -26.01
C GLY A 65 1.10 -0.45 -26.69
N LYS A 66 2.05 -0.57 -27.63
CA LYS A 66 2.37 -1.81 -28.36
C LYS A 66 3.53 -2.60 -27.75
N GLN A 67 4.24 -2.05 -26.77
CA GLN A 67 5.38 -2.71 -26.13
C GLN A 67 4.93 -3.47 -24.89
N THR A 68 5.39 -4.70 -24.73
CA THR A 68 5.13 -5.53 -23.56
C THR A 68 6.43 -6.07 -23.02
N GLY A 69 6.59 -6.07 -21.70
CA GLY A 69 7.78 -6.58 -21.04
C GLY A 69 7.65 -6.61 -19.53
N TRP A 70 8.75 -6.84 -18.83
CA TRP A 70 8.82 -7.03 -17.40
C TRP A 70 9.54 -5.88 -16.70
N VAL A 71 8.95 -5.40 -15.63
CA VAL A 71 9.51 -4.35 -14.76
C VAL A 71 9.43 -4.80 -13.31
N ARG A 72 10.22 -4.18 -12.44
CA ARG A 72 10.15 -4.51 -11.00
C ARG A 72 8.84 -4.02 -10.43
N SER A 73 8.13 -4.85 -9.69
CA SER A 73 6.84 -4.49 -9.06
C SER A 73 6.97 -3.29 -8.12
N LEU A 74 8.14 -3.13 -7.47
CA LEU A 74 8.45 -2.00 -6.59
C LEU A 74 8.65 -0.67 -7.32
N SER A 75 8.85 -0.72 -8.64
CA SER A 75 8.92 0.48 -9.48
C SER A 75 7.54 0.96 -9.93
N LEU A 76 6.48 0.19 -9.62
CA LEU A 76 5.11 0.48 -9.99
C LEU A 76 4.27 0.90 -8.79
N LYS A 77 3.43 1.90 -8.99
CA LYS A 77 2.31 2.25 -8.11
C LYS A 77 1.03 1.75 -8.75
N SER A 78 0.41 0.73 -8.16
CA SER A 78 -0.88 0.24 -8.64
C SER A 78 -1.94 1.33 -8.50
N GLY A 79 -2.65 1.60 -9.60
CA GLY A 79 -3.81 2.47 -9.62
C GLY A 79 -5.01 1.76 -9.02
N THR A 80 -5.03 1.58 -7.70
CA THR A 80 -6.31 1.42 -7.03
C THR A 80 -7.02 2.76 -7.14
N ALA A 81 -8.23 2.76 -7.74
CA ALA A 81 -9.07 3.94 -7.82
C ALA A 81 -9.00 4.72 -6.51
N ALA A 82 -8.50 5.96 -6.59
CA ALA A 82 -8.40 6.81 -5.43
C ALA A 82 -9.82 6.97 -4.87
N ILE A 83 -10.07 6.37 -3.70
CA ILE A 83 -11.24 6.74 -2.91
C ILE A 83 -10.90 8.13 -2.35
N PRO A 84 -11.59 9.19 -2.79
CA PRO A 84 -11.33 10.52 -2.24
C PRO A 84 -11.68 10.49 -0.75
N GLY A 85 -10.71 10.85 0.10
CA GLY A 85 -10.89 10.95 1.56
C GLY A 85 -10.13 9.94 2.42
N SER A 86 -9.22 9.11 1.88
CA SER A 86 -8.43 8.18 2.72
C SER A 86 -6.94 8.20 2.38
N ASN A 87 -6.21 9.17 2.92
CA ASN A 87 -4.75 9.29 2.79
C ASN A 87 -4.01 8.04 3.31
N MET A 88 -4.60 7.31 4.25
CA MET A 88 -4.08 6.06 4.83
C MET A 88 -4.13 4.86 3.87
N ALA A 89 -5.09 4.82 2.94
CA ALA A 89 -5.22 3.71 1.99
C ALA A 89 -4.00 3.63 1.03
N SER A 90 -3.37 4.78 0.77
CA SER A 90 -2.17 4.87 -0.06
C SER A 90 -0.92 4.26 0.60
N LEU A 91 -0.88 4.20 1.94
CA LEU A 91 0.24 3.64 2.71
C LEU A 91 0.19 2.11 2.79
N ASN A 92 -0.95 1.50 2.45
CA ASN A 92 -1.18 0.06 2.50
C ASN A 92 -0.77 -0.68 1.20
N THR A 93 -0.31 0.04 0.16
CA THR A 93 -0.19 -0.53 -1.20
C THR A 93 1.14 -1.24 -1.52
N GLY A 94 2.00 -1.51 -0.53
CA GLY A 94 3.33 -2.10 -0.80
C GLY A 94 3.37 -3.59 -1.19
N ARG A 95 2.37 -4.41 -0.81
CA ARG A 95 2.41 -5.89 -1.01
C ARG A 95 1.04 -6.55 -1.28
N LEU A 96 0.03 -5.81 -1.72
CA LEU A 96 -1.34 -6.34 -1.90
C LEU A 96 -1.50 -7.36 -3.03
N GLY A 97 -0.45 -7.70 -3.78
CA GLY A 97 -0.50 -8.62 -4.92
C GLY A 97 -0.50 -10.12 -4.63
N SER A 98 -0.78 -10.60 -3.40
CA SER A 98 -0.71 -12.04 -3.10
C SER A 98 -1.61 -12.53 -1.95
N GLY A 99 -2.58 -11.76 -1.47
CA GLY A 99 -3.43 -12.18 -0.33
C GLY A 99 -2.68 -12.37 1.00
N LYS A 100 -1.38 -12.06 1.07
CA LYS A 100 -0.59 -11.96 2.30
C LYS A 100 -0.29 -10.50 2.59
N ILE A 101 -1.15 -9.86 3.39
CA ILE A 101 -0.87 -8.54 3.95
C ILE A 101 0.24 -8.69 4.99
N VAL A 102 1.46 -8.32 4.64
CA VAL A 102 2.59 -8.23 5.57
C VAL A 102 3.19 -6.84 5.45
N ASN A 103 2.73 -5.90 6.28
CA ASN A 103 3.31 -4.57 6.39
C ASN A 103 4.40 -4.58 7.48
N THR A 104 5.62 -4.19 7.11
CA THR A 104 6.79 -4.09 7.99
C THR A 104 6.95 -2.69 8.61
N THR A 105 6.04 -1.77 8.32
CA THR A 105 6.11 -0.33 8.65
C THR A 105 5.22 0.08 9.82
N GLY A 106 4.86 -0.84 10.73
CA GLY A 106 4.14 -0.53 11.98
C GLY A 106 2.63 -0.26 11.87
N ILE A 107 2.07 -0.11 10.67
CA ILE A 107 0.62 0.17 10.46
C ILE A 107 -0.29 -1.08 10.49
N ARG A 108 0.13 -2.17 11.14
CA ARG A 108 -0.68 -3.41 11.21
C ARG A 108 -1.91 -3.16 12.10
N GLY A 109 -3.10 -3.10 11.50
CA GLY A 109 -4.38 -2.86 12.18
C GLY A 109 -5.26 -1.88 11.40
N LEU A 110 -4.63 -0.81 10.87
CA LEU A 110 -5.27 0.27 10.11
C LEU A 110 -5.68 -0.19 8.70
N SER A 111 -6.70 -1.05 8.62
CA SER A 111 -7.26 -1.51 7.36
C SER A 111 -8.09 -0.40 6.70
N SER A 112 -7.92 -0.25 5.38
CA SER A 112 -8.59 0.76 4.55
C SER A 112 -10.04 0.38 4.19
N GLY A 113 -10.75 -0.29 5.09
CA GLY A 113 -12.17 -0.60 4.95
C GLY A 113 -13.00 0.40 5.74
N LYS A 114 -14.16 0.81 5.20
CA LYS A 114 -15.10 1.70 5.90
C LYS A 114 -15.64 1.13 7.23
N GLU A 115 -15.34 -0.13 7.52
CA GLU A 115 -15.89 -0.91 8.63
C GLU A 115 -14.94 -0.99 9.83
N ASN A 116 -13.65 -0.61 9.68
CA ASN A 116 -12.65 -0.73 10.75
C ASN A 116 -11.79 0.52 10.86
N GLU A 117 -11.44 0.88 12.11
CA GLU A 117 -10.38 1.77 12.65
C GLU A 117 -10.03 3.07 11.88
N ALA A 118 -9.83 3.03 10.57
CA ALA A 118 -9.60 4.18 9.71
C ALA A 118 -10.78 5.19 9.70
N GLY A 119 -12.03 4.72 9.79
CA GLY A 119 -13.20 5.59 9.95
C GLY A 119 -13.23 6.26 11.33
N ALA A 120 -12.94 5.48 12.39
CA ALA A 120 -12.85 5.99 13.76
C ALA A 120 -11.73 7.03 13.93
N LEU A 121 -10.61 6.89 13.22
CA LEU A 121 -9.54 7.89 13.20
C LEU A 121 -9.93 9.16 12.44
N ALA A 122 -10.71 9.06 11.37
CA ALA A 122 -11.19 10.23 10.61
C ALA A 122 -12.22 11.05 11.41
N GLU A 123 -13.01 10.38 12.24
CA GLU A 123 -14.03 11.00 13.10
C GLU A 123 -13.54 11.26 14.54
N ALA A 124 -12.29 10.93 14.86
CA ALA A 124 -11.72 11.08 16.19
C ALA A 124 -11.81 12.54 16.64
N LYS A 125 -12.52 12.77 17.74
CA LYS A 125 -12.63 14.08 18.39
C LYS A 125 -11.79 14.09 19.66
N PHE A 126 -11.37 15.28 20.08
CA PHE A 126 -10.70 15.48 21.35
C PHE A 126 -11.59 14.99 22.50
N ASP A 127 -11.06 14.08 23.32
CA ASP A 127 -11.70 13.57 24.53
C ASP A 127 -10.84 13.95 25.74
N ALA A 128 -11.28 14.97 26.49
CA ALA A 128 -10.61 15.45 27.69
C ALA A 128 -10.57 14.41 28.82
N ALA A 129 -11.58 13.54 28.92
CA ALA A 129 -11.63 12.49 29.93
C ALA A 129 -10.68 11.33 29.60
N ALA A 130 -10.48 11.04 28.32
CA ALA A 130 -9.43 10.12 27.89
C ALA A 130 -8.03 10.70 28.16
N LEU A 131 -7.81 12.00 27.92
CA LEU A 131 -6.54 12.66 28.22
C LEU A 131 -6.22 12.64 29.72
N ALA A 132 -7.18 12.99 30.58
CA ALA A 132 -6.99 12.96 32.03
C ALA A 132 -6.67 11.55 32.56
N ARG A 133 -7.26 10.50 31.96
CA ARG A 133 -6.92 9.10 32.29
C ARG A 133 -5.52 8.71 31.84
N ALA A 134 -5.07 9.19 30.68
CA ALA A 134 -3.72 8.95 30.21
C ALA A 134 -2.68 9.68 31.09
N GLU A 135 -2.96 10.92 31.48
CA GLU A 135 -2.13 11.70 32.41
C GLU A 135 -2.07 11.05 33.80
N ALA A 136 -3.17 10.46 34.27
CA ALA A 136 -3.19 9.73 35.55
C ALA A 136 -2.32 8.45 35.55
N ILE A 137 -2.01 7.88 34.38
CA ILE A 137 -1.13 6.71 34.23
C ILE A 137 0.31 7.15 33.87
N SER A 138 0.56 8.46 33.79
CA SER A 138 1.91 8.96 33.51
C SER A 138 2.86 8.61 34.66
N VAL A 139 3.98 7.99 34.30
CA VAL A 139 5.05 7.66 35.26
C VAL A 139 5.89 8.91 35.48
N SER A 140 6.16 9.25 36.74
CA SER A 140 6.99 10.40 37.06
C SER A 140 8.45 10.17 36.64
N GLU A 141 9.19 11.25 36.36
CA GLU A 141 10.61 11.17 36.01
C GLU A 141 11.43 10.47 37.11
N GLN A 142 11.03 10.64 38.37
CA GLN A 142 11.68 10.00 39.52
C GLN A 142 11.48 8.49 39.54
N GLU A 143 10.26 8.01 39.29
CA GLU A 143 9.96 6.57 39.19
C GLU A 143 10.64 5.93 37.97
N ALA A 144 10.63 6.63 36.83
CA ALA A 144 11.35 6.19 35.63
C ALA A 144 12.88 6.11 35.88
N ALA A 145 13.46 7.08 36.59
CA ALA A 145 14.86 7.07 36.96
C ALA A 145 15.19 5.97 37.98
N ALA A 146 14.30 5.71 38.95
CA ALA A 146 14.45 4.61 39.90
C ALA A 146 14.39 3.25 39.20
N PHE A 147 13.45 3.06 38.28
CA PHE A 147 13.36 1.86 37.44
C PHE A 147 14.63 1.68 36.58
N ALA A 148 15.12 2.75 35.95
CA ALA A 148 16.34 2.69 35.15
C ALA A 148 17.57 2.30 35.97
N LYS A 149 17.69 2.82 37.20
CA LYS A 149 18.77 2.43 38.14
C LYS A 149 18.64 0.96 38.57
N ALA A 150 17.43 0.51 38.92
CA ALA A 150 17.18 -0.88 39.31
C ALA A 150 17.49 -1.86 38.17
N ALA A 151 17.11 -1.51 36.94
CA ALA A 151 17.36 -2.30 35.73
C ALA A 151 18.76 -2.11 35.14
N LYS A 152 19.65 -1.31 35.78
CA LYS A 152 21.01 -1.01 35.31
C LYS A 152 21.06 -0.48 33.86
N LEU A 153 20.06 0.30 33.47
CA LEU A 153 19.96 0.87 32.13
C LEU A 153 20.96 2.03 31.98
N GLN A 154 21.63 2.09 30.82
CA GLN A 154 22.57 3.14 30.50
C GLN A 154 21.90 4.19 29.58
N ALA A 155 21.99 5.46 29.95
CA ALA A 155 21.53 6.55 29.11
C ALA A 155 22.44 6.67 27.87
N ARG A 156 21.85 6.59 26.68
CA ARG A 156 22.57 6.80 25.42
C ARG A 156 21.94 7.98 24.69
N ARG A 157 22.74 9.04 24.47
CA ARG A 157 22.33 10.17 23.65
C ARG A 157 22.40 9.73 22.18
N VAL A 158 21.24 9.66 21.52
CA VAL A 158 21.16 9.42 20.08
C VAL A 158 21.08 10.77 19.40
N ALA A 159 22.05 11.08 18.53
CA ALA A 159 21.98 12.28 17.71
C ALA A 159 20.86 12.13 16.69
N TRP A 160 20.07 13.19 16.50
CA TRP A 160 19.08 13.23 15.43
C TRP A 160 19.77 13.10 14.08
N LEU A 161 19.20 12.29 13.19
CA LEU A 161 19.65 12.20 11.80
C LEU A 161 19.49 13.59 11.16
N ALA A 162 20.56 14.10 10.56
CA ALA A 162 20.48 15.33 9.79
C ALA A 162 19.49 15.11 8.63
N GLU A 163 18.54 16.03 8.46
CA GLU A 163 17.68 16.06 7.27
C GLU A 163 18.57 16.22 6.03
N GLY A 164 18.67 15.15 5.25
CA GLY A 164 19.38 15.16 3.97
C GLY A 164 18.61 16.03 2.98
N LYS A 165 19.33 16.96 2.33
CA LYS A 165 18.85 17.77 1.19
C LYS A 165 18.43 16.90 0.00
#